data_AF-A0A147JCQ7-F1
#
_entry.id   AF-A0A147JCQ7-F1
#
_cell.length_a   1.000
_cell.length_b   1.000
_cell.length_c   1.000
_cell.angle_alpha   90.00
_cell.angle_beta   90.00
_cell.angle_gamma   90.00
#
_symmetry.space_group_name_H-M   'P 1'
#
loop_
_entity.id
_entity.type
_entity.pdbx_description
1 polymer ?
#
loop_
_entity_poly.entity_id
_entity_poly.type
_entity_poly.pdbx_seq_one_letter_code
_entity_poly.pdbx_strand_id
1 'polypeptide(L)'
;MSLVLALLLAVGTPAPDYGNTQLPDPRAEAQARALMGELRCVVCQGQSIADSDADMAADMRALVRQRIARGDSPTAIRQWLIERYGDYVSYDPPLSGATALLWATPILLLAIGAWIARSSFRRRR
;
A
#
# COMPACT_ATOMS: atom_id res chain seq x y z
N MET A 1 -46.50 -0.71 23.60
CA MET A 1 -45.53 -1.84 23.65
C MET A 1 -45.10 -2.36 22.28
N SER A 2 -45.84 -2.12 21.19
CA SER A 2 -45.48 -2.63 19.85
C SER A 2 -44.44 -1.77 19.08
N LEU A 3 -44.31 -0.48 19.41
CA LEU A 3 -43.34 0.44 18.77
C LEU A 3 -41.89 0.22 19.21
N VAL A 4 -41.66 -0.31 20.42
CA VAL A 4 -40.32 -0.57 20.96
C VAL A 4 -39.67 -1.78 20.27
N LEU A 5 -40.48 -2.76 19.85
CA LEU A 5 -39.99 -3.98 19.19
C LEU A 5 -39.51 -3.72 17.75
N ALA A 6 -40.10 -2.74 17.05
CA ALA A 6 -39.68 -2.36 15.70
C ALA A 6 -38.35 -1.60 15.68
N LEU A 7 -38.05 -0.82 16.74
CA LEU A 7 -36.79 -0.08 16.86
C LEU A 7 -35.60 -1.01 17.17
N LEU A 8 -35.85 -2.16 17.80
CA LEU A 8 -34.84 -3.18 18.12
C LEU A 8 -34.47 -4.07 16.92
N LEU A 9 -35.20 -4.04 15.81
CA LEU A 9 -34.89 -4.81 14.60
C LEU A 9 -34.09 -4.01 13.57
N ALA A 10 -33.84 -2.73 13.82
CA ALA A 10 -32.99 -1.88 12.98
C ALA A 10 -31.50 -2.01 13.32
N VAL A 11 -31.08 -3.03 14.07
CA VAL A 11 -29.66 -3.36 14.24
C VAL A 11 -29.18 -3.89 12.90
N GLY A 12 -28.48 -3.05 12.15
CA GLY A 12 -28.02 -3.32 10.80
C GLY A 12 -27.32 -4.67 10.70
N THR A 13 -27.49 -5.32 9.54
CA THR A 13 -26.73 -6.53 9.20
C THR A 13 -25.24 -6.30 9.45
N PRO A 14 -24.52 -7.21 10.12
CA PRO A 14 -23.09 -7.06 10.30
C PRO A 14 -22.45 -6.86 8.94
N ALA A 15 -21.55 -5.88 8.84
CA ALA A 15 -20.78 -5.69 7.61
C ALA A 15 -20.04 -7.00 7.26
N PRO A 16 -19.89 -7.33 5.98
CA PRO A 16 -19.17 -8.54 5.58
C PRO A 16 -17.74 -8.49 6.15
N ASP A 17 -17.29 -9.60 6.76
CA ASP A 17 -15.90 -9.75 7.18
C ASP A 17 -15.00 -9.91 5.95
N TYR A 18 -14.55 -8.79 5.42
CA TYR A 18 -13.63 -8.76 4.30
C TYR A 18 -12.17 -9.00 4.70
N GLY A 19 -11.84 -9.28 5.97
CA GLY A 19 -10.46 -9.54 6.37
C GLY A 19 -9.92 -10.82 5.74
N ASN A 20 -10.74 -11.88 5.80
CA ASN A 20 -10.42 -13.20 5.27
C ASN A 20 -11.46 -13.74 4.27
N THR A 21 -12.60 -13.06 4.10
CA THR A 21 -13.59 -13.44 3.08
C THR A 21 -13.34 -12.72 1.77
N GLN A 22 -13.36 -13.48 0.66
CA GLN A 22 -13.16 -12.95 -0.69
C GLN A 22 -14.40 -12.19 -1.18
N LEU A 23 -14.18 -11.26 -2.11
CA LEU A 23 -15.27 -10.59 -2.81
C LEU A 23 -16.05 -11.59 -3.69
N PRO A 24 -17.39 -11.43 -3.82
CA PRO A 24 -18.20 -12.30 -4.67
C PRO A 24 -17.84 -12.24 -6.16
N ASP A 25 -17.38 -11.06 -6.65
CA ASP A 25 -16.89 -10.91 -8.01
C ASP A 25 -15.41 -11.34 -8.10
N PRO A 26 -15.09 -12.40 -8.88
CA PRO A 26 -13.71 -12.88 -9.02
C PRO A 26 -12.77 -11.84 -9.63
N ARG A 27 -13.27 -10.94 -10.49
CA ARG A 27 -12.43 -9.89 -11.10
C ARG A 27 -12.05 -8.84 -10.06
N ALA A 28 -13.02 -8.41 -9.25
CA ALA A 28 -12.79 -7.51 -8.14
C ALA A 28 -11.83 -8.13 -7.09
N GLU A 29 -12.00 -9.41 -6.73
CA GLU A 29 -11.08 -10.08 -5.80
C GLU A 29 -9.67 -10.20 -6.38
N ALA A 30 -9.53 -10.46 -7.69
CA ALA A 30 -8.21 -10.50 -8.34
C ALA A 30 -7.49 -9.14 -8.25
N GLN A 31 -8.21 -8.03 -8.47
CA GLN A 31 -7.66 -6.68 -8.29
C GLN A 31 -7.28 -6.42 -6.83
N ALA A 32 -8.11 -6.87 -5.88
CA ALA A 32 -7.84 -6.74 -4.45
C ALA A 32 -6.57 -7.47 -4.05
N ARG A 33 -6.43 -8.73 -4.44
CA ARG A 33 -5.25 -9.55 -4.14
C ARG A 33 -3.98 -9.00 -4.77
N ALA A 34 -4.05 -8.53 -6.02
CA ALA A 34 -2.91 -7.89 -6.68
C ALA A 34 -2.43 -6.67 -5.87
N LEU A 35 -3.35 -5.79 -5.48
CA LEU A 35 -3.01 -4.63 -4.66
C LEU A 35 -2.47 -5.03 -3.28
N MET A 36 -3.05 -6.05 -2.62
CA MET A 36 -2.58 -6.52 -1.32
C MET A 36 -1.13 -7.04 -1.35
N GLY A 37 -0.70 -7.66 -2.45
CA GLY A 37 0.69 -8.10 -2.62
C GLY A 37 1.68 -6.93 -2.75
N GLU A 38 1.20 -5.75 -3.14
CA GLU A 38 2.01 -4.54 -3.33
C GLU A 38 1.99 -3.60 -2.12
N LEU A 39 1.26 -3.98 -1.07
CA LEU A 39 1.13 -3.21 0.17
C LEU A 39 1.82 -3.95 1.32
N ARG A 40 2.62 -3.23 2.09
CA ARG A 40 3.26 -3.71 3.31
C ARG A 40 2.32 -3.57 4.49
N CYS A 41 2.36 -4.55 5.40
CA CYS A 41 1.78 -4.39 6.71
C CYS A 41 2.64 -3.41 7.54
N VAL A 42 2.04 -2.32 8.01
CA VAL A 42 2.73 -1.18 8.64
C VAL A 42 3.35 -1.50 10.00
N VAL A 43 2.92 -2.59 10.64
CA VAL A 43 3.46 -3.06 11.94
C VAL A 43 4.29 -4.34 11.80
N CYS A 44 4.37 -4.89 10.59
CA CYS A 44 5.07 -6.14 10.32
C CYS A 44 6.49 -5.87 9.80
N GLN A 45 7.38 -6.86 9.91
CA GLN A 45 8.78 -6.75 9.48
C GLN A 45 8.93 -6.83 7.94
N GLY A 46 8.29 -5.90 7.21
CA GLY A 46 8.38 -5.79 5.76
C GLY A 46 7.58 -6.83 4.96
N GLN A 47 6.65 -7.55 5.60
CA GLN A 47 5.73 -8.49 4.94
C GLN A 47 4.60 -7.77 4.20
N SER A 48 4.08 -8.41 3.14
CA SER A 48 2.89 -7.93 2.45
C SER A 48 1.65 -8.10 3.34
N ILE A 49 0.60 -7.30 3.11
CA ILE A 49 -0.69 -7.51 3.78
C ILE A 49 -1.40 -8.76 3.25
N ALA A 50 -1.02 -9.27 2.09
CA ALA A 50 -1.54 -10.52 1.54
C ALA A 50 -1.04 -11.75 2.32
N ASP A 51 0.23 -11.73 2.76
CA ASP A 51 0.90 -12.89 3.35
C ASP A 51 0.95 -12.87 4.88
N SER A 52 0.73 -11.71 5.51
CA SER A 52 0.84 -11.58 6.95
C SER A 52 -0.44 -12.00 7.69
N ASP A 53 -0.27 -12.81 8.74
CA ASP A 53 -1.34 -13.25 9.64
C ASP A 53 -1.61 -12.26 10.80
N ALA A 54 -0.96 -11.08 10.80
CA ALA A 54 -1.19 -10.08 11.83
C ALA A 54 -2.61 -9.47 11.72
N ASP A 55 -3.21 -9.12 12.86
CA ASP A 55 -4.54 -8.48 12.91
C ASP A 55 -4.59 -7.21 12.06
N MET A 56 -3.52 -6.40 12.10
CA MET A 56 -3.39 -5.20 11.26
C MET A 56 -3.45 -5.53 9.76
N ALA A 57 -2.85 -6.65 9.33
CA ALA A 57 -2.90 -7.05 7.93
C ALA A 57 -4.33 -7.47 7.54
N ALA A 58 -5.07 -8.16 8.42
CA ALA A 58 -6.47 -8.49 8.21
C ALA A 58 -7.34 -7.23 8.05
N ASP A 59 -7.15 -6.22 8.90
CA ASP A 59 -7.85 -4.94 8.81
C ASP A 59 -7.55 -4.21 7.49
N MET A 60 -6.28 -4.20 7.07
CA MET A 60 -5.88 -3.59 5.80
C MET A 60 -6.46 -4.35 4.59
N ARG A 61 -6.50 -5.69 4.61
CA ARG A 61 -7.17 -6.48 3.56
C ARG A 61 -8.67 -6.18 3.50
N ALA A 62 -9.33 -6.09 4.66
CA ALA A 62 -10.73 -5.75 4.75
C ALA A 62 -11.00 -4.38 4.11
N LEU A 63 -10.19 -3.38 4.44
CA LEU A 63 -10.28 -2.04 3.88
C LEU A 63 -10.11 -2.05 2.35
N VAL A 64 -9.11 -2.76 1.82
CA VAL A 64 -8.86 -2.84 0.37
C VAL A 64 -10.08 -3.44 -0.34
N ARG A 65 -10.60 -4.58 0.14
CA ARG A 65 -11.78 -5.21 -0.46
C ARG A 65 -13.02 -4.32 -0.37
N GLN A 66 -13.25 -3.68 0.78
CA GLN A 66 -14.37 -2.74 0.94
C GLN A 66 -14.30 -1.60 -0.08
N ARG A 67 -13.10 -1.04 -0.32
CA ARG A 67 -12.92 0.04 -1.28
C ARG A 67 -13.14 -0.39 -2.71
N ILE A 68 -12.61 -1.55 -3.10
CA ILE A 68 -12.85 -2.12 -4.43
C ILE A 68 -14.34 -2.43 -4.62
N ALA A 69 -15.01 -2.97 -3.61
CA ALA A 69 -16.46 -3.20 -3.66
C ALA A 69 -17.27 -1.91 -3.85
N ARG A 70 -16.75 -0.76 -3.39
CA ARG A 70 -17.32 0.58 -3.64
C ARG A 70 -16.95 1.17 -4.99
N GLY A 71 -16.10 0.53 -5.78
CA GLY A 71 -15.66 0.98 -7.10
C GLY A 71 -14.39 1.86 -7.09
N ASP A 72 -13.67 1.96 -5.97
CA ASP A 72 -12.39 2.66 -5.94
C ASP A 72 -11.34 1.91 -6.79
N SER A 73 -10.52 2.64 -7.55
CA SER A 73 -9.44 2.03 -8.32
C SER A 73 -8.26 1.63 -7.42
N PRO A 74 -7.47 0.59 -7.77
CA PRO A 74 -6.32 0.18 -6.96
C PRO A 74 -5.31 1.31 -6.69
N THR A 75 -5.11 2.19 -7.69
CA THR A 75 -4.25 3.38 -7.55
C THR A 75 -4.80 4.35 -6.51
N ALA A 76 -6.11 4.64 -6.53
CA ALA A 76 -6.73 5.53 -5.54
C ALA A 76 -6.64 4.96 -4.12
N ILE A 77 -6.83 3.64 -3.98
CA ILE A 77 -6.72 2.95 -2.68
C ILE A 77 -5.29 3.03 -2.15
N ARG A 78 -4.28 2.80 -3.00
CA ARG A 78 -2.87 2.94 -2.63
C ARG A 78 -2.55 4.35 -2.16
N GLN A 79 -2.97 5.37 -2.91
CA GLN A 79 -2.74 6.76 -2.53
C GLN A 79 -3.41 7.09 -1.20
N TRP A 80 -4.65 6.64 -0.98
CA TRP A 80 -5.35 6.83 0.28
C TRP A 80 -4.62 6.21 1.48
N LEU A 81 -4.00 5.03 1.27
CA LEU A 81 -3.17 4.37 2.28
C LEU A 81 -1.86 5.11 2.52
N ILE A 82 -1.18 5.59 1.46
CA ILE A 82 0.04 6.39 1.56
C ILE A 82 -0.21 7.69 2.33
N GLU A 83 -1.32 8.37 2.08
CA GLU A 83 -1.71 9.58 2.83
C GLU A 83 -1.82 9.36 4.34
N ARG A 84 -2.12 8.13 4.78
CA ARG A 84 -2.33 7.77 6.20
C ARG A 84 -1.15 7.10 6.87
N TYR A 85 -0.44 6.26 6.12
CA TYR A 85 0.62 5.41 6.64
C TYR A 85 2.00 5.77 6.06
N GLY A 86 2.07 6.75 5.16
CA GLY A 86 3.28 7.17 4.48
C GLY A 86 3.69 6.26 3.32
N ASP A 87 4.75 6.66 2.61
CA ASP A 87 5.25 5.97 1.41
C ASP A 87 5.66 4.51 1.70
N TYR A 88 6.07 4.20 2.93
CA TYR A 88 6.53 2.86 3.32
C TYR A 88 5.46 1.77 3.15
N VAL A 89 4.17 2.13 3.22
CA VAL A 89 3.06 1.19 3.07
C VAL A 89 3.02 0.54 1.70
N SER A 90 3.64 1.12 0.67
CA SER A 90 3.67 0.54 -0.68
C SER A 90 5.07 0.11 -1.09
N TYR A 91 5.19 -1.08 -1.71
CA TYR A 91 6.42 -1.50 -2.36
C TYR A 91 6.81 -0.60 -3.55
N ASP A 92 5.85 0.12 -4.12
CA ASP A 92 6.02 1.07 -5.22
C ASP A 92 5.61 2.49 -4.76
N PRO A 93 6.45 3.16 -3.95
CA PRO A 93 6.16 4.51 -3.47
C PRO A 93 6.21 5.52 -4.62
N PRO A 94 5.38 6.58 -4.59
CA PRO A 94 5.33 7.58 -5.65
C PRO A 94 6.66 8.34 -5.74
N LEU A 95 7.02 8.73 -6.98
CA LEU A 95 8.18 9.60 -7.22
C LEU A 95 7.90 11.02 -6.70
N SER A 96 8.22 11.25 -5.44
CA SER A 96 8.30 12.57 -4.81
C SER A 96 9.67 13.21 -5.02
N GLY A 97 9.80 14.53 -4.79
CA GLY A 97 11.11 15.21 -4.86
C GLY A 97 12.17 14.59 -3.93
N ALA A 98 11.77 14.11 -2.75
CA ALA A 98 12.66 13.41 -1.81
C ALA A 98 13.14 12.07 -2.36
N THR A 99 12.22 11.22 -2.85
CA THR A 99 12.59 9.95 -3.47
C THR A 99 13.46 10.17 -4.72
N ALA A 100 13.13 11.16 -5.57
CA ALA A 100 13.92 11.46 -6.76
C ALA A 100 15.37 11.82 -6.43
N LEU A 101 15.61 12.60 -5.36
CA LEU A 101 16.96 12.90 -4.88
C LEU A 101 17.68 11.63 -4.41
N LEU A 102 16.99 10.76 -3.67
CA LEU A 102 17.53 9.49 -3.20
C LEU A 102 17.93 8.57 -4.37
N TRP A 103 17.11 8.49 -5.41
CA TRP A 103 17.40 7.75 -6.64
C TRP A 103 18.49 8.38 -7.51
N ALA A 104 18.63 9.71 -7.51
CA ALA A 104 19.68 10.42 -8.26
C ALA A 104 21.06 10.32 -7.59
N THR A 105 21.11 10.17 -6.26
CA THR A 105 22.33 10.11 -5.45
C THR A 105 23.39 9.12 -5.99
N PRO A 106 23.07 7.83 -6.26
CA PRO A 106 24.08 6.90 -6.80
C PRO A 106 24.68 7.36 -8.14
N ILE A 107 23.86 7.93 -9.04
CA ILE A 107 24.34 8.43 -10.34
C ILE A 107 25.25 9.64 -10.16
N LEU A 108 24.87 10.56 -9.27
CA LEU A 108 25.66 11.75 -8.94
C LEU A 108 27.02 11.36 -8.33
N LEU A 109 27.04 10.41 -7.40
CA LEU A 109 28.28 9.94 -6.78
C LEU A 109 29.22 9.27 -7.81
N LEU A 110 28.67 8.46 -8.73
CA LEU A 110 29.45 7.86 -9.81
C LEU A 110 30.03 8.92 -10.75
N ALA A 111 29.25 9.94 -11.11
CA ALA A 111 29.71 11.03 -11.97
C ALA A 111 30.84 11.83 -11.31
N ILE A 112 30.69 12.16 -10.02
CA ILE A 112 31.72 12.86 -9.23
C ILE A 112 32.98 11.99 -9.14
N GLY A 113 32.85 10.71 -8.81
CA GLY A 113 33.98 9.78 -8.73
C GLY A 113 34.74 9.64 -10.05
N ALA A 114 34.01 9.50 -11.17
CA ALA A 114 34.61 9.44 -12.50
C ALA A 114 35.34 10.74 -12.88
N TRP A 115 34.78 11.89 -12.52
CA TRP A 115 35.42 13.18 -12.72
C TRP A 115 36.73 13.32 -11.93
N ILE A 116 36.72 12.93 -10.65
CA ILE A 116 37.92 12.93 -9.79
C ILE A 116 38.99 12.00 -10.40
N ALA A 117 38.62 10.76 -10.75
CA ALA A 117 39.54 9.79 -11.34
C ALA A 117 40.15 10.30 -12.66
N ARG A 118 39.34 10.85 -13.57
CA ARG A 118 39.83 11.42 -14.83
C ARG A 118 40.80 12.59 -14.58
N SER A 119 40.52 13.43 -13.59
CA SER A 119 41.37 14.58 -13.25
C SER A 119 42.72 14.15 -12.66
N SER A 120 42.76 13.06 -11.89
CA SER A 120 44.00 12.56 -11.27
C SER A 120 44.93 11.90 -12.29
N PHE A 121 44.40 11.13 -13.24
CA PHE A 121 45.20 10.53 -14.32
C PHE A 121 45.76 11.56 -15.29
N ARG A 122 45.04 12.66 -15.56
CA ARG A 122 45.54 13.76 -16.41
C ARG A 122 46.70 14.55 -15.79
N ARG A 123 46.87 14.51 -14.46
CA ARG A 123 47.99 15.18 -13.77
C ARG A 123 49.27 14.33 -13.69
N ARG A 124 49.19 13.03 -13.95
CA ARG A 124 50.33 12.09 -13.90
C ARG A 124 50.95 11.78 -15.27
N ARG A 125 50.29 12.20 -16.36
CA ARG A 125 50.88 12.29 -17.69
C ARG A 125 51.35 13.73 -17.90
#